data_AF-A0A7X9HEL2-F1
#
_entry.id   AF-A0A7X9HEL2-F1
#
_cell.length_a   1.000
_cell.length_b   1.000
_cell.length_c   1.000
_cell.angle_alpha   90.00
_cell.angle_beta   90.00
_cell.angle_gamma   90.00
#
_symmetry.space_group_name_H-M   'P 1'
#
loop_
_entity.id
_entity.type
_entity.pdbx_description
1 polymer ?
#
loop_
_entity_poly.entity_id
_entity_poly.type
_entity_poly.pdbx_seq_one_letter_code
_entity_poly.pdbx_strand_id
1 'polypeptide(L)'
;MNTHHFENSFDILDYFNDAVFIITYDGSIVYANKTAYDRLGYSKEELLQKNIRDIDSPNYARLIPERIEQFKQRDSLVFESEQVTKDGSIIPVEVSIHSILYNSTHCIISVVRDITSRKQAEKELRESEEKWRAITENLTDIVWIVNLQFETIYINKAVEKLFGFTVDEYLQRKVQEKYPPEVLQDIYNKLIEEFENEKKPGIDKNRTRIVEIQEYKKDGT
;
A
#
# COMPACT_ATOMS: atom_id res chain seq x y z
N MET A 1 -36.74 -27.85 17.55
CA MET A 1 -36.20 -26.53 17.91
C MET A 1 -34.98 -26.78 18.78
N ASN A 2 -33.78 -26.79 18.19
CA ASN A 2 -32.54 -26.93 18.94
C ASN A 2 -32.07 -25.54 19.36
N THR A 3 -32.34 -25.19 20.61
CA THR A 3 -31.69 -24.11 21.33
C THR A 3 -30.24 -24.54 21.59
N HIS A 4 -29.33 -24.17 20.70
CA HIS A 4 -27.92 -24.09 21.05
C HIS A 4 -27.77 -22.95 22.06
N HIS A 5 -27.64 -23.31 23.34
CA HIS A 5 -27.17 -22.40 24.38
C HIS A 5 -25.77 -21.91 23.98
N PHE A 6 -25.64 -20.61 23.68
CA PHE A 6 -24.36 -19.91 23.61
C PHE A 6 -23.83 -19.77 25.04
N GLU A 7 -23.23 -20.82 25.58
CA GLU A 7 -22.61 -20.79 26.92
C GLU A 7 -21.21 -20.15 26.92
N ASN A 8 -20.65 -19.76 25.77
CA ASN A 8 -19.42 -18.95 25.70
C ASN A 8 -19.47 -17.98 24.52
N SER A 9 -19.74 -16.70 24.79
CA SER A 9 -19.75 -15.62 23.78
C SER A 9 -18.40 -15.38 23.09
N PHE A 10 -17.31 -16.00 23.57
CA PHE A 10 -15.95 -15.81 23.06
C PHE A 10 -15.50 -16.91 22.09
N ASP A 11 -16.21 -18.03 21.99
CA ASP A 11 -15.87 -19.10 21.03
C ASP A 11 -16.04 -18.63 19.57
N ILE A 12 -16.87 -17.61 19.34
CA ILE A 12 -17.02 -16.98 18.02
C ILE A 12 -15.72 -16.32 17.54
N LEU A 13 -14.84 -15.89 18.46
CA LEU A 13 -13.58 -15.23 18.11
C LEU A 13 -12.59 -16.20 17.47
N ASP A 14 -12.74 -17.51 17.66
CA ASP A 14 -11.90 -18.52 17.00
C ASP A 14 -12.18 -18.64 15.50
N TYR A 15 -13.30 -18.10 15.02
CA TYR A 15 -13.63 -18.03 13.59
C TYR A 15 -13.12 -16.76 12.92
N PHE A 16 -12.53 -15.83 13.66
CA PHE A 16 -11.91 -14.64 13.08
C PHE A 16 -10.56 -14.96 12.46
N ASN A 17 -10.37 -14.48 11.23
CA ASN A 17 -9.09 -14.58 10.50
C ASN A 17 -8.00 -13.69 11.12
N ASP A 18 -8.38 -12.68 11.89
CA ASP A 18 -7.45 -11.85 12.65
C ASP A 18 -7.19 -12.50 14.02
N ALA A 19 -5.97 -12.36 14.51
CA ALA A 19 -5.62 -12.85 15.84
C ALA A 19 -6.27 -11.95 16.89
N VAL A 20 -6.86 -12.55 17.93
CA VAL A 20 -7.51 -11.82 19.02
C VAL A 20 -6.86 -12.18 20.33
N PHE A 21 -6.54 -11.15 21.11
CA PHE A 21 -6.03 -11.27 22.46
C PHE A 21 -6.93 -10.51 23.43
N ILE A 22 -7.08 -11.01 24.64
CA ILE A 22 -7.50 -10.20 25.78
C ILE A 22 -6.33 -10.17 26.75
N ILE A 23 -5.93 -8.96 27.12
CA ILE A 23 -4.80 -8.72 28.02
C ILE A 23 -5.24 -7.86 29.19
N THR A 24 -4.60 -8.04 30.33
CA THR A 24 -4.70 -7.11 31.46
C THR A 24 -3.85 -5.85 31.21
N TYR A 25 -4.03 -4.80 32.02
CA TYR A 25 -3.30 -3.53 31.84
C TYR A 25 -1.78 -3.63 32.05
N ASP A 26 -1.30 -4.66 32.73
CA ASP A 26 0.12 -4.99 32.86
C ASP A 26 0.66 -5.79 31.65
N GLY A 27 -0.21 -6.13 30.69
CA GLY A 27 0.12 -6.83 29.45
C GLY A 27 0.04 -8.35 29.53
N SER A 28 -0.41 -8.94 30.65
CA SER A 28 -0.55 -10.39 30.79
C SER A 28 -1.70 -10.91 29.91
N ILE A 29 -1.48 -12.01 29.20
CA ILE A 29 -2.46 -12.55 28.25
C ILE A 29 -3.43 -13.48 28.98
N VAL A 30 -4.72 -13.09 29.03
CA VAL A 30 -5.77 -13.87 29.69
C VAL A 30 -6.64 -14.66 28.70
N TYR A 31 -6.60 -14.28 27.42
CA TYR A 31 -7.24 -15.03 26.34
C TYR A 31 -6.49 -14.81 25.03
N ALA A 32 -6.44 -15.85 24.20
CA ALA A 32 -5.97 -15.80 22.82
C ALA A 32 -6.82 -16.77 21.98
N ASN A 33 -7.27 -16.30 20.81
CA ASN A 33 -8.03 -17.14 19.88
C ASN A 33 -7.11 -18.11 19.12
N LYS A 34 -7.71 -19.04 18.37
CA LYS A 34 -6.99 -20.03 17.56
C LYS A 34 -5.99 -19.44 16.58
N THR A 35 -6.42 -18.43 15.86
CA THR A 35 -5.58 -17.70 14.91
C THR A 35 -4.32 -17.14 15.57
N ALA A 36 -4.41 -16.64 16.80
CA ALA A 36 -3.27 -16.07 17.51
C ALA A 36 -2.16 -17.09 17.78
N TYR A 37 -2.50 -18.24 18.38
CA TYR A 37 -1.48 -19.23 18.74
C TYR A 37 -0.97 -20.02 17.53
N ASP A 38 -1.83 -20.30 16.54
CA ASP A 38 -1.43 -20.91 15.27
C ASP A 38 -0.45 -20.01 14.51
N ARG A 39 -0.74 -18.71 14.39
CA ARG A 39 0.10 -17.76 13.66
C ARG A 39 1.43 -17.51 14.35
N LEU A 40 1.43 -17.40 15.68
CA LEU A 40 2.65 -17.15 16.44
C LEU A 40 3.50 -18.40 16.68
N GLY A 41 2.96 -19.59 16.42
CA GLY A 41 3.65 -20.88 16.58
C GLY A 41 3.78 -21.32 18.04
N TYR A 42 2.94 -20.79 18.94
CA TYR A 42 2.88 -21.22 20.35
C TYR A 42 1.72 -22.18 20.55
N SER A 43 1.82 -23.04 21.57
CA SER A 43 0.59 -23.65 22.13
C SER A 43 -0.24 -22.59 22.85
N LYS A 44 -1.54 -22.84 23.02
CA LYS A 44 -2.42 -21.96 23.80
C LYS A 44 -1.87 -21.77 25.22
N GLU A 45 -1.43 -22.83 25.86
CA GLU A 45 -0.90 -22.82 27.22
C GLU A 45 0.37 -21.98 27.32
N GLU A 46 1.32 -22.15 26.39
CA GLU A 46 2.54 -21.31 26.34
C GLU A 46 2.20 -19.84 26.14
N LEU A 47 1.25 -19.54 25.25
CA LEU A 47 0.87 -18.17 24.92
C LEU A 47 0.20 -17.46 26.10
N LEU A 48 -0.62 -18.17 26.87
CA LEU A 48 -1.27 -17.64 28.09
C LEU A 48 -0.29 -17.40 29.25
N GLN A 49 0.91 -17.99 29.21
CA GLN A 49 1.97 -17.73 30.20
C GLN A 49 2.88 -16.55 29.81
N LYS A 50 2.63 -15.91 28.66
CA LYS A 50 3.42 -14.78 28.16
C LYS A 50 2.81 -13.43 28.50
N ASN A 51 3.67 -12.43 28.51
CA ASN A 51 3.25 -11.04 28.43
C ASN A 51 3.26 -10.59 26.96
N ILE A 52 2.38 -9.66 26.58
CA ILE A 52 2.34 -9.13 25.21
C ILE A 52 3.71 -8.56 24.76
N ARG A 53 4.50 -8.06 25.71
CA ARG A 53 5.85 -7.52 25.47
C ARG A 53 6.87 -8.60 25.07
N ASP A 54 6.60 -9.87 25.33
CA ASP A 54 7.42 -11.00 24.88
C ASP A 54 7.14 -11.37 23.41
N ILE A 55 6.07 -10.82 22.84
CA ILE A 55 5.61 -11.06 21.48
C ILE A 55 5.83 -9.82 20.62
N ASP A 56 5.73 -8.61 21.18
CA ASP A 56 6.01 -7.39 20.42
C ASP A 56 7.51 -7.21 20.15
N SER A 57 7.82 -6.74 18.93
CA SER A 57 9.17 -6.38 18.52
C SER A 57 9.74 -5.24 19.37
N PRO A 58 11.03 -5.31 19.78
CA PRO A 58 11.70 -4.22 20.50
C PRO A 58 11.64 -2.86 19.78
N ASN A 59 11.53 -2.86 18.44
CA ASN A 59 11.45 -1.64 17.62
C ASN A 59 10.25 -0.76 17.98
N TYR A 60 9.16 -1.37 18.42
CA TYR A 60 7.90 -0.70 18.75
C TYR A 60 7.74 -0.47 20.26
N ALA A 61 8.62 -1.03 21.10
CA ALA A 61 8.59 -0.86 22.55
C ALA A 61 8.72 0.61 22.98
N ARG A 62 9.45 1.43 22.19
CA ARG A 62 9.61 2.88 22.45
C ARG A 62 8.33 3.69 22.33
N LEU A 63 7.33 3.17 21.60
CA LEU A 63 6.05 3.86 21.35
C LEU A 63 5.00 3.54 22.42
N ILE A 64 5.29 2.61 23.33
CA ILE A 64 4.34 2.17 24.37
C ILE A 64 3.87 3.33 25.27
N PRO A 65 4.73 4.24 25.77
CA PRO A 65 4.28 5.34 26.63
C PRO A 65 3.25 6.25 25.94
N GLU A 66 3.52 6.60 24.68
CA GLU A 66 2.61 7.43 23.86
C GLU A 66 1.28 6.72 23.61
N ARG A 67 1.31 5.43 23.27
CA ARG A 67 0.10 4.62 23.04
C ARG A 67 -0.76 4.52 24.29
N ILE A 68 -0.16 4.35 25.47
CA ILE A 68 -0.88 4.31 26.74
C ILE A 68 -1.62 5.64 26.99
N GLU A 69 -0.97 6.77 26.71
CA GLU A 69 -1.59 8.08 26.88
C GLU A 69 -2.77 8.27 25.91
N GLN A 70 -2.58 7.94 24.64
CA GLN A 70 -3.65 8.03 23.63
C GLN A 70 -4.83 7.12 23.95
N PHE A 71 -4.56 5.89 24.40
CA PHE A 71 -5.60 4.94 24.79
C PHE A 71 -6.42 5.43 25.98
N LYS A 72 -5.79 6.01 27.01
CA LYS A 72 -6.49 6.59 28.17
C LYS A 72 -7.46 7.72 27.81
N GLN A 73 -7.26 8.39 26.69
CA GLN A 73 -8.13 9.50 26.25
C GLN A 73 -9.34 9.04 25.43
N ARG A 74 -9.24 7.89 24.76
CA ARG A 74 -10.21 7.46 23.72
C ARG A 74 -10.82 6.09 23.95
N ASP A 75 -10.37 5.36 24.99
CA ASP A 75 -10.70 3.95 25.29
C ASP A 75 -10.49 2.98 24.11
N SER A 76 -9.82 3.44 23.06
CA SER A 76 -9.57 2.72 21.81
C SER A 76 -8.36 3.33 21.08
N LEU A 77 -7.62 2.48 20.36
CA LEU A 77 -6.48 2.92 19.55
C LEU A 77 -6.20 1.93 18.41
N VAL A 78 -5.80 2.44 17.24
CA VAL A 78 -5.31 1.63 16.12
C VAL A 78 -3.89 2.06 15.77
N PHE A 79 -2.98 1.10 15.61
CA PHE A 79 -1.57 1.36 15.31
C PHE A 79 -0.89 0.19 14.59
N GLU A 80 0.18 0.47 13.85
CA GLU A 80 1.06 -0.59 13.33
C GLU A 80 2.09 -1.02 14.37
N SER A 81 2.42 -2.31 14.39
CA SER A 81 3.46 -2.92 15.23
C SER A 81 4.10 -4.09 14.48
N GLU A 82 4.99 -4.79 15.16
CA GLU A 82 5.59 -6.05 14.70
C GLU A 82 5.46 -7.08 15.81
N GLN A 83 5.02 -8.30 15.47
CA GLN A 83 5.04 -9.44 16.37
C GLN A 83 6.18 -10.40 16.01
N VAL A 84 6.84 -10.96 17.02
CA VAL A 84 7.89 -11.95 16.91
C VAL A 84 7.29 -13.32 17.26
N THR A 85 7.33 -14.23 16.30
CA THR A 85 6.87 -15.62 16.45
C THR A 85 7.83 -16.44 17.31
N LYS A 86 7.44 -17.67 17.68
CA LYS A 86 8.28 -18.61 18.44
C LYS A 86 9.60 -18.94 17.76
N ASP A 87 9.63 -18.97 16.43
CA ASP A 87 10.82 -19.24 15.62
C ASP A 87 11.67 -17.99 15.32
N GLY A 88 11.24 -16.81 15.81
CA GLY A 88 11.94 -15.54 15.63
C GLY A 88 11.58 -14.76 14.37
N SER A 89 10.65 -15.27 13.54
CA SER A 89 10.11 -14.53 12.39
C SER A 89 9.36 -13.28 12.85
N ILE A 90 9.43 -12.22 12.04
CA ILE A 90 8.75 -10.95 12.31
C ILE A 90 7.52 -10.85 11.42
N ILE A 91 6.36 -10.63 12.02
CA ILE A 91 5.10 -10.40 11.33
C ILE A 91 4.71 -8.93 11.53
N PRO A 92 4.68 -8.11 10.48
CA PRO A 92 4.13 -6.77 10.57
C PRO A 92 2.62 -6.87 10.80
N VAL A 93 2.11 -6.11 11.77
CA VAL A 93 0.71 -6.16 12.18
C VAL A 93 0.09 -4.78 12.31
N GLU A 94 -1.21 -4.70 12.08
CA GLU A 94 -2.06 -3.58 12.50
C GLU A 94 -2.89 -4.04 13.70
N VAL A 95 -2.77 -3.32 14.81
CA VAL A 95 -3.38 -3.66 16.09
C VAL A 95 -4.48 -2.64 16.37
N SER A 96 -5.69 -3.14 16.60
CA SER A 96 -6.82 -2.36 17.09
C SER A 96 -7.15 -2.80 18.52
N ILE A 97 -7.03 -1.88 19.48
CA ILE A 97 -7.27 -2.15 20.90
C ILE A 97 -8.49 -1.41 21.43
N HIS A 98 -9.24 -2.02 22.35
CA HIS A 98 -10.38 -1.43 23.04
C HIS A 98 -10.41 -1.85 24.51
N SER A 99 -10.90 -0.98 25.39
CA SER A 99 -11.18 -1.32 26.79
C SER A 99 -12.45 -2.16 26.89
N ILE A 100 -12.40 -3.26 27.64
CA ILE A 100 -13.55 -4.15 27.88
C ILE A 100 -13.61 -4.62 29.33
N LEU A 101 -14.77 -5.11 29.75
CA LEU A 101 -14.91 -5.87 30.98
C LEU A 101 -14.91 -7.36 30.65
N TYR A 102 -13.91 -8.10 31.14
CA TYR A 102 -13.76 -9.54 30.95
C TYR A 102 -13.71 -10.23 32.31
N ASN A 103 -14.64 -11.15 32.58
CA ASN A 103 -14.79 -11.81 33.89
C ASN A 103 -14.76 -10.81 35.06
N SER A 104 -15.52 -9.72 34.93
CA SER A 104 -15.58 -8.62 35.92
C SER A 104 -14.27 -7.87 36.16
N THR A 105 -13.26 -8.04 35.29
CA THR A 105 -11.97 -7.34 35.35
C THR A 105 -11.81 -6.45 34.12
N HIS A 106 -11.37 -5.20 34.32
CA HIS A 106 -11.07 -4.32 33.19
C HIS A 106 -9.84 -4.82 32.44
N CYS A 107 -10.02 -5.11 31.16
CA CYS A 107 -9.02 -5.66 30.27
C CYS A 107 -9.00 -4.89 28.95
N ILE A 108 -8.02 -5.20 28.11
CA ILE A 108 -7.89 -4.68 26.76
C ILE A 108 -8.11 -5.84 25.79
N ILE A 109 -9.08 -5.71 24.90
CA ILE A 109 -9.19 -6.60 23.74
C ILE A 109 -8.37 -6.03 22.60
N SER A 110 -7.57 -6.88 21.96
CA SER A 110 -6.71 -6.52 20.83
C SER A 110 -7.06 -7.40 19.64
N VAL A 111 -7.41 -6.78 18.51
CA VAL A 111 -7.53 -7.44 17.21
C VAL A 111 -6.28 -7.12 16.40
N VAL A 112 -5.56 -8.16 16.01
CA VAL A 112 -4.23 -8.06 15.41
C VAL A 112 -4.26 -8.65 14.01
N ARG A 113 -4.30 -7.75 13.02
CA ARG A 113 -4.31 -8.09 11.59
C ARG A 113 -2.90 -8.22 11.06
N ASP A 114 -2.63 -9.30 10.34
CA ASP A 114 -1.40 -9.46 9.58
C ASP A 114 -1.44 -8.55 8.34
N ILE A 115 -0.43 -7.70 8.18
CA ILE A 115 -0.31 -6.77 7.06
C ILE A 115 0.89 -7.08 6.16
N THR A 116 1.42 -8.30 6.21
CA THR A 116 2.57 -8.77 5.40
C THR A 116 2.29 -8.57 3.91
N SER A 117 1.15 -9.04 3.42
CA SER A 117 0.78 -8.91 2.00
C SER A 117 0.66 -7.44 1.57
N ARG A 118 0.14 -6.57 2.45
CA ARG A 118 0.05 -5.12 2.19
C ARG A 118 1.45 -4.51 2.06
N LYS A 119 2.33 -4.75 3.04
CA LYS A 119 3.70 -4.21 3.05
C LYS A 119 4.54 -4.75 1.89
N GLN A 120 4.37 -6.01 1.51
CA GLN A 120 5.08 -6.60 0.38
C GLN A 120 4.65 -5.98 -0.95
N ALA A 121 3.34 -5.80 -1.16
CA ALA A 121 2.83 -5.13 -2.36
C ALA A 121 3.30 -3.66 -2.45
N GLU A 122 3.26 -2.93 -1.34
CA GLU A 122 3.78 -1.54 -1.27
C GLU A 122 5.28 -1.48 -1.60
N LYS A 123 6.06 -2.44 -1.08
CA LYS A 123 7.49 -2.54 -1.36
C LYS A 123 7.77 -2.85 -2.83
N GLU A 124 7.10 -3.85 -3.40
CA GLU A 124 7.25 -4.24 -4.80
C GLU A 124 6.87 -3.09 -5.74
N LEU A 125 5.78 -2.37 -5.44
CA LEU A 125 5.38 -1.19 -6.19
C LEU A 125 6.47 -0.11 -6.14
N ARG A 126 6.95 0.23 -4.94
CA ARG A 126 8.01 1.23 -4.76
C ARG A 126 9.31 0.85 -5.48
N GLU A 127 9.74 -0.40 -5.36
CA GLU A 127 10.94 -0.90 -6.04
C GLU A 127 10.78 -0.88 -7.57
N SER A 128 9.59 -1.20 -8.07
CA SER A 128 9.26 -1.10 -9.50
C SER A 128 9.27 0.35 -9.98
N GLU A 129 8.69 1.28 -9.21
CA GLU A 129 8.70 2.72 -9.53
C GLU A 129 10.12 3.31 -9.52
N GLU A 130 10.93 2.96 -8.51
CA GLU A 130 12.34 3.37 -8.41
C GLU A 130 13.15 2.82 -9.58
N LYS A 131 12.95 1.54 -9.94
CA LYS A 131 13.61 0.92 -11.08
C LYS A 131 13.19 1.55 -12.41
N TRP A 132 11.89 1.78 -12.60
CA TRP A 132 11.37 2.42 -13.80
C TRP A 132 11.94 3.83 -13.94
N ARG A 133 11.91 4.63 -12.87
CA ARG A 133 12.50 5.97 -12.83
C ARG A 133 13.99 5.93 -13.18
N ALA A 134 14.75 5.04 -12.55
CA ALA A 134 16.19 4.90 -12.81
C ALA A 134 16.48 4.52 -14.27
N ILE A 135 15.69 3.63 -14.87
CA ILE A 135 15.84 3.29 -16.30
C ILE A 135 15.55 4.52 -17.15
N THR A 136 14.38 5.14 -16.98
CA THR A 136 13.95 6.26 -17.82
C THR A 136 14.84 7.50 -17.70
N GLU A 137 15.36 7.81 -16.51
CA GLU A 137 16.20 9.00 -16.30
C GLU A 137 17.59 8.87 -16.92
N ASN A 138 18.05 7.63 -17.19
CA ASN A 138 19.33 7.36 -17.83
C ASN A 138 19.23 7.13 -19.34
N LEU A 139 18.01 7.07 -19.90
CA LEU A 139 17.84 6.97 -21.35
C LEU A 139 18.27 8.28 -22.03
N THR A 140 18.86 8.15 -23.21
CA THR A 140 19.16 9.27 -24.10
C THR A 140 17.90 9.77 -24.82
N ASP A 141 16.97 8.86 -25.09
CA ASP A 141 15.71 9.16 -25.77
C ASP A 141 14.65 9.63 -24.77
N ILE A 142 13.68 10.37 -25.29
CA ILE A 142 12.57 10.86 -24.48
C ILE A 142 11.53 9.76 -24.29
N VAL A 143 11.23 9.49 -23.03
CA VAL A 143 10.04 8.74 -22.64
C VAL A 143 9.02 9.76 -22.19
N TRP A 144 7.91 9.82 -22.91
CA TRP A 144 6.86 10.80 -22.71
C TRP A 144 5.50 10.12 -22.65
N ILE A 145 4.73 10.44 -21.61
CA ILE A 145 3.39 9.92 -21.38
C ILE A 145 2.45 11.12 -21.29
N VAL A 146 1.36 11.07 -22.07
CA VAL A 146 0.30 12.07 -22.10
C VAL A 146 -1.06 11.43 -21.84
N ASN A 147 -2.02 12.22 -21.37
CA ASN A 147 -3.42 11.82 -21.42
C ASN A 147 -4.03 12.08 -22.81
N LEU A 148 -5.32 11.74 -22.97
CA LEU A 148 -6.05 11.95 -24.23
C LEU A 148 -6.29 13.43 -24.59
N GLN A 149 -6.02 14.35 -23.66
CA GLN A 149 -6.05 15.80 -23.87
C GLN A 149 -4.65 16.37 -24.20
N PHE A 150 -3.65 15.49 -24.40
CA PHE A 150 -2.23 15.85 -24.62
C PHE A 150 -1.58 16.63 -23.47
N GLU A 151 -2.11 16.51 -22.26
CA GLU A 151 -1.44 17.00 -21.07
C GLU A 151 -0.35 16.00 -20.70
N THR A 152 0.88 16.49 -20.48
CA THR A 152 2.00 15.64 -20.09
C THR A 152 1.77 15.10 -18.68
N ILE A 153 1.65 13.77 -18.56
CA ILE A 153 1.61 13.06 -17.28
C ILE A 153 3.03 12.83 -16.77
N TYR A 154 3.94 12.46 -17.68
CA TYR A 154 5.32 12.17 -17.36
C TYR A 154 6.24 12.46 -18.54
N ILE A 155 7.42 13.01 -18.26
CA ILE A 155 8.52 13.07 -19.22
C ILE A 155 9.84 12.83 -18.48
N ASN A 156 10.77 12.07 -19.08
CA ASN A 156 12.08 11.83 -18.49
C ASN A 156 13.05 13.01 -18.71
N LYS A 157 14.17 13.02 -17.98
CA LYS A 157 15.20 14.08 -18.04
C LYS A 157 15.88 14.25 -19.39
N ALA A 158 15.71 13.31 -20.34
CA ALA A 158 16.25 13.45 -21.69
C ALA A 158 15.76 14.73 -22.40
N VAL A 159 14.56 15.23 -22.04
CA VAL A 159 14.02 16.49 -22.57
C VAL A 159 14.94 17.69 -22.34
N GLU A 160 15.68 17.70 -21.23
CA GLU A 160 16.64 18.78 -20.91
C GLU A 160 17.76 18.87 -21.92
N LYS A 161 18.28 17.72 -22.35
CA LYS A 161 19.39 17.65 -23.30
C LYS A 161 18.91 17.84 -24.73
N LEU A 162 17.76 17.29 -25.09
CA LEU A 162 17.27 17.24 -26.47
C LEU A 162 16.49 18.50 -26.88
N PHE A 163 15.70 19.06 -25.96
CA PHE A 163 14.84 20.22 -26.22
C PHE A 163 15.23 21.47 -25.41
N GLY A 164 16.10 21.34 -24.40
CA GLY A 164 16.60 22.47 -23.61
C GLY A 164 15.69 22.93 -22.47
N PHE A 165 14.56 22.27 -22.25
CA PHE A 165 13.63 22.59 -21.16
C PHE A 165 13.89 21.72 -19.95
N THR A 166 13.79 22.29 -18.74
CA THR A 166 13.68 21.45 -17.53
C THR A 166 12.41 20.61 -17.59
N VAL A 167 12.39 19.49 -16.87
CA VAL A 167 11.19 18.65 -16.75
C VAL A 167 9.99 19.49 -16.28
N ASP A 168 10.19 20.33 -15.26
CA ASP A 168 9.13 21.19 -14.70
C ASP A 168 8.63 22.24 -15.70
N GLU A 169 9.54 22.89 -16.44
CA GLU A 169 9.18 23.83 -17.50
C GLU A 169 8.34 23.14 -18.58
N TYR A 170 8.77 21.95 -19.01
CA TYR A 170 8.12 21.22 -20.09
C TYR A 170 6.73 20.69 -19.68
N LEU A 171 6.56 20.28 -18.41
CA LEU A 171 5.29 19.84 -17.85
C LEU A 171 4.24 20.97 -17.85
N GLN A 172 4.66 22.23 -17.69
CA GLN A 172 3.75 23.38 -17.63
C GLN A 172 3.35 23.91 -19.02
N ARG A 173 4.02 23.50 -20.09
CA ARG A 173 3.75 23.95 -21.45
C ARG A 173 2.45 23.35 -22.00
N LYS A 174 1.66 24.20 -22.68
CA LYS A 174 0.45 23.76 -23.39
C LYS A 174 0.81 23.04 -24.67
N VAL A 175 -0.05 22.14 -25.12
CA VAL A 175 0.16 21.36 -26.36
C VAL A 175 0.40 22.25 -27.59
N GLN A 176 -0.29 23.39 -27.68
CA GLN A 176 -0.15 24.37 -28.78
C GLN A 176 1.20 25.10 -28.77
N GLU A 177 1.86 25.17 -27.62
CA GLU A 177 3.20 25.77 -27.49
C GLU A 177 4.28 24.77 -27.89
N LYS A 178 3.99 23.46 -27.84
CA LYS A 178 4.92 22.38 -28.14
C LYS A 178 4.99 22.08 -29.64
N TYR A 179 3.84 22.06 -30.32
CA TYR A 179 3.73 21.57 -31.69
C TYR A 179 3.19 22.63 -32.67
N PRO A 180 3.64 22.61 -33.94
CA PRO A 180 2.95 23.32 -35.01
C PRO A 180 1.49 22.84 -35.17
N PRO A 181 0.54 23.72 -35.55
CA PRO A 181 -0.86 23.34 -35.70
C PRO A 181 -1.09 22.18 -36.68
N GLU A 182 -0.35 22.12 -37.79
CA GLU A 182 -0.46 21.01 -38.75
C GLU A 182 -0.06 19.65 -38.14
N VAL A 183 0.94 19.63 -37.24
CA VAL A 183 1.40 18.42 -36.57
C VAL A 183 0.35 17.93 -35.59
N LEU A 184 -0.29 18.83 -34.85
CA LEU A 184 -1.39 18.46 -33.95
C LEU A 184 -2.54 17.83 -34.71
N GLN A 185 -2.95 18.43 -35.84
CA GLN A 185 -4.02 17.89 -36.66
C GLN A 185 -3.69 16.48 -37.17
N ASP A 186 -2.45 16.25 -37.61
CA ASP A 186 -1.99 14.93 -38.04
C ASP A 186 -2.02 13.91 -36.88
N ILE A 187 -1.52 14.27 -35.70
CA ILE A 187 -1.57 13.41 -34.51
C ILE A 187 -3.03 13.06 -34.14
N TYR A 188 -3.94 14.04 -34.15
CA TYR A 188 -5.37 13.81 -33.88
C TYR A 188 -5.98 12.83 -34.88
N ASN A 189 -5.72 13.01 -36.18
CA ASN A 189 -6.23 12.11 -37.21
C ASN A 189 -5.73 10.67 -36.99
N LYS A 190 -4.43 10.52 -36.68
CA LYS A 190 -3.82 9.20 -36.39
C LYS A 190 -4.41 8.55 -35.14
N LEU A 191 -4.72 9.32 -34.10
CA LEU A 191 -5.41 8.83 -32.90
C LEU A 191 -6.83 8.35 -33.20
N ILE A 192 -7.58 9.11 -34.01
CA ILE A 192 -8.94 8.71 -34.43
C ILE A 192 -8.90 7.41 -35.23
N GLU A 193 -7.96 7.28 -36.17
CA GLU A 193 -7.76 6.02 -36.91
C GLU A 193 -7.48 4.84 -35.96
N GLU A 194 -6.67 5.03 -34.93
CA GLU A 194 -6.38 3.98 -33.95
C GLU A 194 -7.60 3.60 -33.11
N PHE A 195 -8.41 4.56 -32.69
CA PHE A 195 -9.67 4.29 -32.00
C PHE A 195 -10.66 3.52 -32.88
N GLU A 196 -10.74 3.85 -34.18
CA GLU A 196 -11.58 3.08 -35.11
C GLU A 196 -11.03 1.68 -35.36
N ASN A 197 -9.70 1.52 -35.40
CA ASN A 197 -9.06 0.21 -35.53
C ASN A 197 -9.31 -0.67 -34.30
N GLU A 198 -9.33 -0.08 -33.10
CA GLU A 198 -9.55 -0.82 -31.85
C GLU A 198 -10.95 -1.47 -31.77
N LYS A 199 -11.94 -0.89 -32.45
CA LYS A 199 -13.31 -1.46 -32.53
C LYS A 199 -13.40 -2.71 -33.39
N LYS A 200 -12.37 -3.02 -34.19
CA LYS A 200 -12.38 -4.16 -35.12
C LYS A 200 -12.14 -5.47 -34.35
N PRO A 201 -12.92 -6.54 -34.61
CA PRO A 201 -12.72 -7.82 -33.97
C PRO A 201 -11.38 -8.45 -34.39
N GLY A 202 -10.66 -9.02 -33.41
CA GLY A 202 -9.37 -9.68 -33.64
C GLY A 202 -8.15 -8.75 -33.75
N ILE A 203 -8.32 -7.45 -33.53
CA ILE A 203 -7.20 -6.50 -33.50
C ILE A 203 -6.31 -6.75 -32.26
N ASP A 204 -4.99 -6.67 -32.43
CA ASP A 204 -4.06 -6.67 -31.30
C ASP A 204 -4.15 -5.36 -30.53
N LYS A 205 -4.48 -5.45 -29.24
CA LYS A 205 -4.59 -4.29 -28.33
C LYS A 205 -3.24 -3.77 -27.84
N ASN A 206 -2.17 -4.53 -28.01
CA ASN A 206 -0.81 -4.16 -27.61
C ASN A 206 0.05 -3.67 -28.79
N ARG A 207 -0.58 -3.40 -29.94
CA ARG A 207 0.11 -2.89 -31.12
C ARG A 207 0.72 -1.50 -30.85
N THR A 208 1.81 -1.21 -31.55
CA THR A 208 2.49 0.10 -31.49
C THR A 208 2.44 0.77 -32.86
N ARG A 209 2.23 2.10 -32.89
CA ARG A 209 2.33 2.92 -34.11
C ARG A 209 3.53 3.86 -33.99
N ILE A 210 4.37 3.87 -35.01
CA ILE A 210 5.48 4.82 -35.13
C ILE A 210 4.98 6.03 -35.92
N VAL A 211 5.25 7.23 -35.42
CA VAL A 211 4.90 8.49 -36.06
C VAL A 211 6.12 9.41 -36.06
N GLU A 212 6.33 10.10 -37.17
CA GLU A 212 7.27 11.21 -37.25
C GLU A 212 6.50 12.50 -36.97
N ILE A 213 7.02 13.30 -36.04
CA ILE A 213 6.42 14.58 -35.61
C ILE A 213 7.51 15.64 -35.52
N GLN A 214 7.12 16.90 -35.72
CA GLN A 214 7.99 18.05 -35.50
C GLN A 214 7.55 18.79 -34.25
N GLU A 215 8.50 19.25 -33.45
CA GLU A 215 8.24 19.88 -32.17
C GLU A 215 9.24 21.03 -31.94
N TYR A 216 8.79 22.11 -31.30
CA TYR A 216 9.61 23.28 -31.03
C TYR A 216 10.58 23.06 -29.87
N LYS A 217 11.87 23.35 -30.11
CA LYS A 217 12.88 23.45 -29.05
C LYS A 217 12.79 24.78 -28.30
N LYS A 218 13.47 24.85 -27.14
CA LYS A 218 13.50 26.07 -26.31
C LYS A 218 14.12 27.27 -27.00
N ASP A 219 15.05 27.03 -27.91
CA ASP A 219 15.70 28.07 -28.71
C ASP A 219 14.87 28.52 -29.92
N GLY A 220 13.69 27.95 -30.14
CA GLY A 220 12.78 28.29 -31.23
C GLY A 220 13.11 27.63 -32.57
N THR A 221 14.06 26.68 -32.60
CA THR A 221 14.31 25.80 -33.75
C THR A 221 13.37 24.60 -33.76
#